data_AF-A0A916VJ20-F1
#
_entry.id   AF-A0A916VJ20-F1
#
_cell.length_a   1.000
_cell.length_b   1.000
_cell.length_c   1.000
_cell.angle_alpha   90.00
_cell.angle_beta   90.00
_cell.angle_gamma   90.00
#
_symmetry.space_group_name_H-M   'P 1'
#
loop_
_entity.id
_entity.type
_entity.pdbx_description
1 polymer ?
#
loop_
_entity_poly.entity_id
_entity_poly.type
_entity_poly.pdbx_seq_one_letter_code
_entity_poly.pdbx_strand_id
1 'polypeptide(L)'
;MERTELLIEAEQFQDYGGWTLDSQFVDEMGSAYLLANGIGKPVKDANTEIEIPEAGEYRVWIRTKDWVPDAHPGQFQLLINGKPLPKNFGASGMGWSWELTEHVHLPAGKITLTLHDLTGFYGRCDAIYLTNTTIVPIDYPQTAARNWRKRLLNLPMDQVKTKEYDIIVVGGGIPGCCAAYTAAKQGYRVALLHELEYLGGNASKEVGLTPEGQTGGLVDKLSRRLENGDIAATQILQDLPNCDLFLGMHVFDVHTDGKQKINSVTAINVKNSQETTFSGKIFIDCSGRAILGVLGGAATLFGQESQADFGESLAPETADQMHHGDTVMFRTEMEQEAVAFPDVPWAEKVAKDYADLSGQIGPITSSNGPGPYENQPGPHVGPEMPKPIRQTDGSWKNPMSLPKTHFWEYGQWLDPYASKEEIRDHLLCAIIGTYSNVRKKAPEKYRKLLTYLANVLATGAFRNYLGDYVLTENDIRQHTAFPDAIVTNAGAFCLHYPGNPKYDFRLGNWKWVERDFKPYTVPFRCLYSADLTNVLCAGKHISATHIASSTVKLIGNGGQHGIVVGTAAGLCLKYGISPRELGLKKIQQLREETDPYWN
;
A
#
# COMPACT_ATOMS: atom_id res chain seq x y z
N MET A 1 45.96 -7.00 -7.95
CA MET A 1 44.79 -6.36 -7.35
C MET A 1 43.97 -7.46 -6.74
N GLU A 2 43.64 -7.32 -5.46
CA GLU A 2 42.72 -8.23 -4.80
C GLU A 2 41.32 -8.07 -5.42
N ARG A 3 40.52 -9.13 -5.44
CA ARG A 3 39.17 -9.07 -6.02
C ARG A 3 38.31 -8.17 -5.15
N THR A 4 37.77 -7.10 -5.73
CA THR A 4 36.86 -6.17 -5.05
C THR A 4 35.48 -6.20 -5.71
N GLU A 5 34.46 -6.40 -4.88
CA GLU A 5 33.04 -6.32 -5.22
C GLU A 5 32.35 -5.52 -4.11
N LEU A 6 31.81 -4.34 -4.42
CA LEU A 6 31.09 -3.49 -3.48
C LEU A 6 29.66 -3.31 -3.98
N LEU A 7 28.68 -3.67 -3.15
CA LEU A 7 27.27 -3.38 -3.40
C LEU A 7 26.81 -2.29 -2.44
N ILE A 8 26.21 -1.24 -2.99
CA ILE A 8 25.65 -0.12 -2.25
C ILE A 8 24.18 -0.06 -2.59
N GLU A 9 23.35 -0.37 -1.62
CA GLU A 9 21.89 -0.25 -1.74
C GLU A 9 21.49 1.21 -1.55
N ALA A 10 20.64 1.72 -2.43
CA ALA A 10 20.29 3.15 -2.45
C ALA A 10 19.54 3.56 -1.17
N GLU A 11 18.74 2.66 -0.61
CA GLU A 11 18.09 2.82 0.69
C GLU A 11 19.09 2.98 1.86
N GLN A 12 20.37 2.63 1.68
CA GLN A 12 21.42 2.80 2.70
C GLN A 12 22.17 4.13 2.56
N PHE A 13 21.75 5.02 1.66
CA PHE A 13 22.34 6.34 1.56
C PHE A 13 22.18 7.14 2.87
N GLN A 14 23.22 7.88 3.25
CA GLN A 14 23.24 8.62 4.51
C GLN A 14 22.31 9.84 4.49
N ASP A 15 22.14 10.45 3.31
CA ASP A 15 21.24 11.56 3.07
C ASP A 15 20.48 11.31 1.77
N TYR A 16 19.15 11.28 1.81
CA TYR A 16 18.35 11.14 0.60
C TYR A 16 18.14 12.48 -0.13
N GLY A 17 18.49 13.61 0.49
CA GLY A 17 18.21 14.93 -0.07
C GLY A 17 16.71 15.12 -0.29
N GLY A 18 16.29 15.15 -1.57
CA GLY A 18 14.88 15.21 -1.96
C GLY A 18 14.36 13.91 -2.57
N TRP A 19 15.17 12.84 -2.62
CA TRP A 19 14.73 11.50 -3.01
C TRP A 19 13.89 10.89 -1.88
N THR A 20 12.94 10.04 -2.25
CA THR A 20 12.07 9.32 -1.33
C THR A 20 12.40 7.84 -1.37
N LEU A 21 12.45 7.18 -0.22
CA LEU A 21 12.53 5.73 -0.13
C LEU A 21 11.19 5.11 -0.53
N ASP A 22 11.20 4.20 -1.49
CA ASP A 22 10.04 3.44 -1.89
C ASP A 22 10.24 1.95 -1.64
N SER A 23 9.41 1.38 -0.77
CA SER A 23 9.46 -0.03 -0.34
C SER A 23 8.24 -0.84 -0.75
N GLN A 24 7.35 -0.28 -1.57
CA GLN A 24 6.03 -0.88 -1.85
C GLN A 24 6.06 -2.11 -2.75
N PHE A 25 7.20 -2.36 -3.40
CA PHE A 25 7.36 -3.32 -4.50
C PHE A 25 8.41 -4.38 -4.19
N VAL A 26 8.72 -4.63 -2.92
CA VAL A 26 9.74 -5.63 -2.54
C VAL A 26 9.44 -7.03 -3.11
N ASP A 27 8.16 -7.39 -3.25
CA ASP A 27 7.74 -8.64 -3.92
C ASP A 27 8.22 -8.72 -5.39
N GLU A 28 8.13 -7.60 -6.13
CA GLU A 28 8.54 -7.47 -7.53
C GLU A 28 10.06 -7.26 -7.65
N MET A 29 10.62 -6.42 -6.78
CA MET A 29 11.95 -5.79 -6.90
C MET A 29 13.04 -6.37 -6.01
N GLY A 30 12.64 -7.06 -4.94
CA GLY A 30 13.52 -7.78 -4.02
C GLY A 30 14.28 -6.86 -3.07
N SER A 31 14.07 -5.55 -3.20
CA SER A 31 14.67 -4.47 -2.43
C SER A 31 13.78 -3.24 -2.50
N ALA A 32 14.01 -2.29 -1.59
CA ALA A 32 13.52 -0.93 -1.75
C ALA A 32 14.40 -0.16 -2.74
N TYR A 33 14.01 1.06 -3.08
CA TYR A 33 14.83 1.92 -3.93
C TYR A 33 14.57 3.39 -3.62
N LEU A 34 15.46 4.28 -4.09
CA LEU A 34 15.25 5.73 -4.04
C LEU A 34 14.52 6.22 -5.29
N LEU A 35 13.57 7.13 -5.08
CA LEU A 35 12.68 7.70 -6.09
C LEU A 35 12.72 9.24 -6.08
N ALA A 36 13.02 9.85 -7.21
CA ALA A 36 13.04 11.31 -7.37
C ALA A 36 11.64 11.88 -7.68
N ASN A 37 10.84 12.18 -6.66
CA ASN A 37 9.47 12.70 -6.82
C ASN A 37 9.43 14.24 -6.77
N GLY A 38 9.77 14.89 -7.89
CA GLY A 38 9.83 16.35 -7.99
C GLY A 38 8.72 17.02 -8.81
N ILE A 39 7.89 16.22 -9.49
CA ILE A 39 6.81 16.65 -10.40
C ILE A 39 7.32 17.71 -11.41
N GLY A 40 8.42 17.38 -12.09
CA GLY A 40 9.03 18.21 -13.12
C GLY A 40 10.01 19.27 -12.62
N LYS A 41 10.35 19.23 -11.32
CA LYS A 41 11.47 19.98 -10.75
C LYS A 41 12.50 19.01 -10.18
N PRO A 42 13.77 19.05 -10.60
CA PRO A 42 14.81 18.22 -10.03
C PRO A 42 14.83 18.28 -8.50
N VAL A 43 14.89 17.12 -7.84
CA VAL A 43 14.99 17.03 -6.39
C VAL A 43 16.43 17.27 -5.91
N LYS A 44 16.60 17.56 -4.62
CA LYS A 44 17.95 17.68 -4.03
C LYS A 44 18.67 16.33 -4.08
N ASP A 45 19.97 16.40 -4.31
CA ASP A 45 20.88 15.26 -4.41
C ASP A 45 20.83 14.33 -3.19
N ALA A 46 20.83 13.01 -3.44
CA ALA A 46 21.05 12.00 -2.42
C ALA A 46 22.53 11.63 -2.35
N ASN A 47 23.09 11.48 -1.15
CA ASN A 47 24.53 11.36 -0.91
C ASN A 47 24.86 10.21 0.04
N THR A 48 25.99 9.54 -0.21
CA THR A 48 26.58 8.60 0.74
C THR A 48 28.10 8.54 0.60
N GLU A 49 28.80 8.15 1.66
CA GLU A 49 30.24 7.88 1.63
C GLU A 49 30.52 6.38 1.64
N ILE A 50 31.51 5.96 0.86
CA ILE A 50 31.99 4.57 0.82
C ILE A 50 33.51 4.51 0.88
N GLU A 51 34.02 3.37 1.33
CA GLU A 51 35.46 3.10 1.38
C GLU A 51 35.88 2.25 0.17
N ILE A 52 36.86 2.73 -0.59
CA ILE A 52 37.50 1.96 -1.67
C ILE A 52 38.76 1.29 -1.12
N PRO A 53 38.85 -0.06 -1.09
CA PRO A 53 39.95 -0.75 -0.42
C PRO A 53 41.29 -0.62 -1.16
N GLU A 54 41.26 -0.62 -2.50
CA GLU A 54 42.46 -0.50 -3.34
C GLU A 54 42.21 0.49 -4.48
N ALA A 55 43.21 1.33 -4.78
CA ALA A 55 43.15 2.22 -5.94
C ALA A 55 43.23 1.40 -7.23
N GLY A 56 42.46 1.77 -8.25
CA GLY A 56 42.48 1.05 -9.53
C GLY A 56 41.30 1.38 -10.44
N GLU A 57 41.19 0.61 -11.52
CA GLU A 57 40.07 0.69 -12.46
C GLU A 57 38.88 -0.12 -11.95
N TYR A 58 37.72 0.53 -11.85
CA TYR A 58 36.46 -0.09 -11.45
C TYR A 58 35.42 0.03 -12.56
N ARG A 59 34.67 -1.04 -12.76
CA ARG A 59 33.38 -1.03 -13.45
C ARG A 59 32.31 -0.58 -12.45
N VAL A 60 31.51 0.40 -12.85
CA VAL A 60 30.40 0.90 -12.04
C VAL A 60 29.09 0.56 -12.75
N TRP A 61 28.24 -0.18 -12.05
CA TRP A 61 26.91 -0.57 -12.49
C TRP A 61 25.87 0.12 -11.63
N ILE A 62 24.77 0.54 -12.24
CA ILE A 62 23.63 1.11 -11.52
C ILE A 62 22.38 0.32 -11.89
N ARG A 63 21.66 -0.18 -10.88
CA ARG A 63 20.33 -0.78 -11.08
C ARG A 63 19.29 0.31 -11.05
N THR A 64 18.62 0.49 -12.18
CA THR A 64 17.64 1.56 -12.42
C THR A 64 16.50 1.02 -13.30
N LYS A 65 15.40 1.76 -13.37
CA LYS A 65 14.30 1.51 -14.29
C LYS A 65 14.07 2.75 -15.14
N ASP A 66 14.02 2.53 -16.45
CA ASP A 66 13.42 3.48 -17.37
C ASP A 66 11.90 3.24 -17.39
N TRP A 67 11.19 4.02 -16.58
CA TRP A 67 9.78 3.76 -16.28
C TRP A 67 8.83 4.23 -17.39
N VAL A 68 9.31 5.03 -18.34
CA VAL A 68 8.62 5.33 -19.60
C VAL A 68 9.64 5.22 -20.75
N PRO A 69 9.89 3.99 -21.25
CA PRO A 69 10.96 3.69 -22.19
C PRO A 69 11.02 4.53 -23.48
N ASP A 70 9.89 5.06 -23.94
CA ASP A 70 9.86 5.87 -25.17
C ASP A 70 10.30 7.34 -24.95
N ALA A 71 10.40 7.79 -23.68
CA ALA A 71 10.56 9.20 -23.34
C ALA A 71 11.60 9.49 -22.24
N HIS A 72 12.01 8.47 -21.48
CA HIS A 72 13.06 8.57 -20.46
C HIS A 72 12.89 9.74 -19.46
N PRO A 73 11.69 9.94 -18.87
CA PRO A 73 11.44 11.09 -18.00
C PRO A 73 12.17 10.96 -16.66
N GLY A 74 12.60 9.77 -16.23
CA GLY A 74 13.27 9.54 -14.95
C GLY A 74 14.80 9.60 -14.99
N GLN A 75 15.39 10.49 -15.79
CA GLN A 75 16.84 10.55 -15.93
C GLN A 75 17.56 11.16 -14.72
N PHE A 76 18.71 10.57 -14.37
CA PHE A 76 19.60 11.08 -13.32
C PHE A 76 21.07 10.77 -13.64
N GLN A 77 22.00 11.38 -12.90
CA GLN A 77 23.43 11.12 -12.96
C GLN A 77 23.95 10.55 -11.64
N LEU A 78 24.98 9.70 -11.74
CA LEU A 78 25.84 9.37 -10.60
C LEU A 78 27.07 10.26 -10.64
N LEU A 79 27.35 10.92 -9.53
CA LEU A 79 28.56 11.70 -9.31
C LEU A 79 29.47 10.96 -8.34
N ILE A 80 30.77 10.94 -8.64
CA ILE A 80 31.82 10.41 -7.75
C ILE A 80 32.72 11.58 -7.35
N ASN A 81 32.81 11.87 -6.05
CA ASN A 81 33.53 13.05 -5.52
C ASN A 81 33.11 14.36 -6.22
N GLY A 82 31.80 14.51 -6.44
CA GLY A 82 31.21 15.69 -7.11
C GLY A 82 31.43 15.75 -8.62
N LYS A 83 32.06 14.75 -9.24
CA LYS A 83 32.25 14.68 -10.70
C LYS A 83 31.25 13.72 -11.33
N PRO A 84 30.41 14.17 -12.30
CA PRO A 84 29.43 13.29 -12.94
C PRO A 84 30.13 12.25 -13.80
N LEU A 85 29.58 11.03 -13.80
CA LEU A 85 29.93 10.02 -14.79
C LEU A 85 29.42 10.44 -16.17
N PRO A 86 30.06 10.00 -17.28
CA PRO A 86 29.69 10.44 -18.64
C PRO A 86 28.26 10.05 -19.07
N LYS A 87 27.68 9.04 -18.43
CA LYS A 87 26.40 8.44 -18.78
C LYS A 87 25.29 8.92 -17.86
N ASN A 88 24.14 9.29 -18.43
CA ASN A 88 22.87 9.43 -17.70
C ASN A 88 22.20 8.06 -17.56
N PHE A 89 21.51 7.85 -16.44
CA PHE A 89 20.82 6.59 -16.11
C PHE A 89 19.31 6.76 -16.15
N GLY A 90 18.55 5.67 -16.25
CA GLY A 90 17.08 5.72 -16.35
C GLY A 90 16.59 6.06 -17.76
N ALA A 91 17.39 5.74 -18.77
CA ALA A 91 17.13 5.98 -20.20
C ALA A 91 17.56 4.78 -21.07
N SER A 92 17.48 3.57 -20.54
CA SER A 92 17.94 2.35 -21.21
C SER A 92 16.96 1.80 -22.24
N GLY A 93 15.70 2.27 -22.25
CA GLY A 93 14.62 1.66 -23.01
C GLY A 93 14.13 0.33 -22.42
N MET A 94 14.61 -0.05 -21.23
CA MET A 94 14.27 -1.30 -20.55
C MET A 94 13.55 -1.02 -19.23
N GLY A 95 12.88 -2.03 -18.68
CA GLY A 95 12.42 -1.98 -17.29
C GLY A 95 13.60 -1.93 -16.30
N TRP A 96 13.43 -2.54 -15.13
CA TRP A 96 14.54 -2.69 -14.21
C TRP A 96 15.70 -3.43 -14.85
N SER A 97 16.89 -2.83 -14.81
CA SER A 97 18.10 -3.38 -15.42
C SER A 97 19.35 -2.83 -14.76
N TRP A 98 20.45 -3.59 -14.86
CA TRP A 98 21.78 -3.13 -14.51
C TRP A 98 22.41 -2.40 -15.68
N GLU A 99 22.65 -1.10 -15.50
CA GLU A 99 23.28 -0.24 -16.48
C GLU A 99 24.78 -0.06 -16.18
N LEU A 100 25.63 -0.58 -17.07
CA LEU A 100 27.07 -0.33 -17.02
C LEU A 100 27.40 1.09 -17.48
N THR A 101 28.36 1.72 -16.80
CA THR A 101 29.08 2.92 -17.28
C THR A 101 30.50 2.59 -17.71
N GLU A 102 31.26 3.59 -18.14
CA GLU A 102 32.68 3.43 -18.48
C GLU A 102 33.51 3.00 -17.26
N HIS A 103 34.72 2.49 -17.51
CA HIS A 103 35.66 2.22 -16.42
C HIS A 103 36.06 3.55 -15.75
N VAL A 104 36.08 3.55 -14.42
CA VAL A 104 36.44 4.72 -13.63
C VAL A 104 37.65 4.38 -12.78
N HIS A 105 38.69 5.23 -12.86
CA HIS A 105 39.81 5.16 -11.95
C HIS A 105 39.42 5.72 -10.58
N LEU A 106 39.44 4.88 -9.55
CA LEU A 106 39.11 5.27 -8.17
C LEU A 106 40.36 5.26 -7.28
N PRO A 107 40.56 6.28 -6.43
CA PRO A 107 41.59 6.24 -5.40
C PRO A 107 41.19 5.28 -4.28
N ALA A 108 42.18 4.74 -3.57
CA ALA A 108 41.93 4.09 -2.29
C ALA A 108 41.48 5.13 -1.25
N GLY A 109 40.64 4.71 -0.30
CA GLY A 109 40.11 5.57 0.74
C GLY A 109 38.64 5.95 0.51
N LYS A 110 38.18 6.94 1.28
CA LYS A 110 36.81 7.45 1.21
C LYS A 110 36.53 8.17 -0.10
N ILE A 111 35.37 7.86 -0.68
CA ILE A 111 34.77 8.62 -1.78
C ILE A 111 33.29 8.90 -1.48
N THR A 112 32.76 9.95 -2.10
CA THR A 112 31.34 10.29 -2.06
C THR A 112 30.65 9.83 -3.34
N LEU A 113 29.50 9.17 -3.18
CA LEU A 113 28.56 8.86 -4.25
C LEU A 113 27.34 9.78 -4.13
N THR A 114 26.95 10.41 -5.24
CA THR A 114 25.80 11.32 -5.27
C THR A 114 24.86 10.99 -6.43
N LEU A 115 23.57 10.83 -6.14
CA LEU A 115 22.50 10.73 -7.14
C LEU A 115 21.95 12.12 -7.43
N HIS A 116 22.16 12.59 -8.66
CA HIS A 116 21.73 13.90 -9.13
C HIS A 116 20.56 13.75 -10.10
N ASP A 117 19.36 14.14 -9.67
CA ASP A 117 18.15 14.13 -10.50
C ASP A 117 18.25 15.20 -11.60
N LEU A 118 17.93 14.85 -12.83
CA LEU A 118 17.99 15.77 -13.97
C LEU A 118 16.62 16.32 -14.38
N THR A 119 15.52 15.67 -13.96
CA THR A 119 14.20 15.90 -14.57
C THR A 119 13.11 16.21 -13.57
N GLY A 120 13.17 15.68 -12.35
CA GLY A 120 12.07 15.74 -11.39
C GLY A 120 10.92 14.77 -11.68
N PHE A 121 11.08 13.78 -12.57
CA PHE A 121 10.03 12.83 -12.92
C PHE A 121 10.40 11.37 -12.63
N TYR A 122 10.49 11.05 -11.35
CA TYR A 122 10.53 9.67 -10.85
C TYR A 122 11.75 8.87 -11.36
N GLY A 123 12.92 9.50 -11.38
CA GLY A 123 14.18 8.77 -11.51
C GLY A 123 14.35 7.76 -10.37
N ARG A 124 14.91 6.59 -10.69
CA ARG A 124 14.93 5.42 -9.79
C ARG A 124 16.32 4.85 -9.66
N CYS A 125 16.78 4.69 -8.42
CA CYS A 125 18.04 4.03 -8.15
C CYS A 125 17.81 2.97 -7.07
N ASP A 126 18.04 1.70 -7.41
CA ASP A 126 17.99 0.58 -6.47
C ASP A 126 19.37 0.33 -5.85
N ALA A 127 20.40 0.17 -6.66
CA ALA A 127 21.72 -0.14 -6.15
C ALA A 127 22.84 0.30 -7.10
N ILE A 128 24.02 0.52 -6.52
CA ILE A 128 25.28 0.77 -7.23
C ILE A 128 26.21 -0.40 -6.93
N TYR A 129 26.78 -1.00 -7.98
CA TYR A 129 27.72 -2.11 -7.86
C TYR A 129 29.07 -1.73 -8.49
N LEU A 130 30.13 -1.73 -7.68
CA LEU A 130 31.49 -1.44 -8.11
C LEU A 130 32.33 -2.71 -8.07
N THR A 131 33.06 -2.99 -9.15
CA THR A 131 34.02 -4.11 -9.17
C THR A 131 35.23 -3.83 -10.03
N ASN A 132 36.39 -4.31 -9.62
CA ASN A 132 37.62 -4.31 -10.41
C ASN A 132 37.78 -5.58 -11.27
N THR A 133 36.72 -6.39 -11.38
CA THR A 133 36.70 -7.67 -12.11
C THR A 133 35.76 -7.62 -13.32
N THR A 134 35.67 -8.74 -14.04
CA THR A 134 34.72 -8.91 -15.15
C THR A 134 33.34 -9.40 -14.74
N ILE A 135 33.10 -9.63 -13.44
CA ILE A 135 31.85 -10.16 -12.92
C ILE A 135 30.74 -9.14 -13.14
N VAL A 136 29.67 -9.58 -13.79
CA VAL A 136 28.44 -8.81 -13.98
C VAL A 136 27.51 -9.03 -12.78
N PRO A 137 26.76 -8.00 -12.36
CA PRO A 137 25.76 -8.16 -11.31
C PRO A 137 24.64 -9.12 -11.78
N ILE A 138 24.02 -9.82 -10.83
CA ILE A 138 22.94 -10.76 -11.12
C ILE A 138 21.64 -10.00 -11.29
N ASP A 139 20.97 -10.24 -12.42
CA ASP A 139 19.56 -9.89 -12.64
C ASP A 139 18.68 -11.12 -12.38
N TYR A 140 17.40 -10.91 -12.04
CA TYR A 140 16.42 -11.86 -11.47
C TYR A 140 16.44 -13.35 -11.96
N PRO A 141 16.09 -14.36 -11.11
CA PRO A 141 15.01 -14.35 -10.10
C PRO A 141 15.42 -14.55 -8.62
N GLN A 142 14.44 -14.24 -7.75
CA GLN A 142 14.50 -13.86 -6.32
C GLN A 142 15.60 -14.50 -5.46
N THR A 143 15.73 -15.82 -5.38
CA THR A 143 16.64 -16.44 -4.40
C THR A 143 18.13 -16.22 -4.73
N ALA A 144 18.52 -16.29 -6.00
CA ALA A 144 19.92 -16.15 -6.40
C ALA A 144 20.39 -14.70 -6.25
N ALA A 145 19.58 -13.74 -6.71
CA ALA A 145 19.85 -12.31 -6.55
C ALA A 145 19.90 -11.93 -5.06
N ARG A 146 18.95 -12.41 -4.25
CA ARG A 146 18.94 -12.18 -2.80
C ARG A 146 20.17 -12.76 -2.10
N ASN A 147 20.54 -14.01 -2.40
CA ASN A 147 21.75 -14.62 -1.85
C ASN A 147 23.02 -13.87 -2.26
N TRP A 148 23.07 -13.36 -3.49
CA TRP A 148 24.17 -12.53 -3.97
C TRP A 148 24.26 -11.20 -3.23
N ARG A 149 23.13 -10.50 -3.03
CA ARG A 149 23.06 -9.28 -2.19
C ARG A 149 23.52 -9.57 -0.77
N LYS A 150 22.97 -10.61 -0.12
CA LYS A 150 23.33 -11.00 1.25
C LYS A 150 24.83 -11.23 1.40
N ARG A 151 25.46 -11.94 0.45
CA ARG A 151 26.93 -12.15 0.43
C ARG A 151 27.69 -10.82 0.36
N LEU A 152 27.33 -9.93 -0.57
CA LEU A 152 28.04 -8.67 -0.78
C LEU A 152 27.84 -7.67 0.36
N LEU A 153 26.71 -7.74 1.06
CA LEU A 153 26.39 -6.90 2.21
C LEU A 153 26.84 -7.52 3.55
N ASN A 154 27.53 -8.67 3.52
CA ASN A 154 27.93 -9.44 4.70
C ASN A 154 26.74 -9.76 5.64
N LEU A 155 25.57 -10.02 5.06
CA LEU A 155 24.37 -10.40 5.81
C LEU A 155 24.35 -11.92 6.08
N PRO A 156 23.76 -12.36 7.21
CA PRO A 156 23.69 -13.79 7.54
C PRO A 156 22.94 -14.60 6.48
N MET A 157 23.58 -15.64 5.93
CA MET A 157 22.96 -16.54 4.95
C MET A 157 21.88 -17.43 5.58
N ASP A 158 22.22 -18.09 6.70
CA ASP A 158 21.38 -19.11 7.35
C ASP A 158 20.91 -18.75 8.77
N GLN A 159 21.41 -17.64 9.34
CA GLN A 159 21.07 -17.21 10.70
C GLN A 159 20.19 -15.97 10.66
N VAL A 160 18.88 -16.18 10.58
CA VAL A 160 17.92 -15.10 10.74
C VAL A 160 17.75 -14.82 12.23
N LYS A 161 17.87 -13.56 12.65
CA LYS A 161 17.57 -13.18 14.05
C LYS A 161 16.15 -13.61 14.37
N THR A 162 15.96 -14.39 15.42
CA THR A 162 14.62 -14.79 15.87
C THR A 162 14.16 -13.85 16.97
N LYS A 163 12.92 -13.36 16.85
CA LYS A 163 12.20 -12.67 17.92
C LYS A 163 10.92 -13.41 18.25
N GLU A 164 10.66 -13.58 19.53
CA GLU A 164 9.47 -14.29 20.02
C GLU A 164 8.43 -13.32 20.56
N TYR A 165 7.17 -13.55 20.23
CA TYR A 165 6.02 -12.81 20.74
C TYR A 165 4.86 -13.77 21.00
N ASP A 166 3.86 -13.31 21.75
CA ASP A 166 2.64 -14.07 21.90
C ASP A 166 1.76 -13.92 20.65
N ILE A 167 1.66 -12.69 20.12
CA ILE A 167 0.81 -12.33 18.99
C ILE A 167 1.65 -11.55 17.96
N ILE A 168 1.56 -11.96 16.69
CA ILE A 168 2.15 -11.24 15.56
C ILE A 168 1.02 -10.62 14.73
N VAL A 169 1.06 -9.31 14.52
CA VAL A 169 0.13 -8.59 13.64
C VAL A 169 0.90 -8.15 12.40
N VAL A 170 0.41 -8.51 11.21
CA VAL A 170 1.02 -8.16 9.93
C VAL A 170 0.15 -7.15 9.20
N GLY A 171 0.64 -5.92 9.04
CA GLY A 171 -0.06 -4.81 8.40
C GLY A 171 -0.48 -3.72 9.38
N GLY A 172 0.14 -2.54 9.27
CA GLY A 172 -0.09 -1.37 10.12
C GLY A 172 -1.27 -0.47 9.73
N GLY A 173 -2.26 -0.97 9.00
CA GLY A 173 -3.50 -0.22 8.73
C GLY A 173 -4.30 0.05 10.01
N ILE A 174 -5.39 0.83 9.92
CA ILE A 174 -6.33 1.02 11.05
C ILE A 174 -6.78 -0.32 11.68
N PRO A 175 -7.12 -1.38 10.90
CA PRO A 175 -7.42 -2.70 11.47
C PRO A 175 -6.27 -3.26 12.33
N GLY A 176 -5.04 -3.23 11.81
CA GLY A 176 -3.86 -3.76 12.51
C GLY A 176 -3.48 -2.94 13.74
N CYS A 177 -3.64 -1.62 13.69
CA CYS A 177 -3.44 -0.75 14.84
C CYS A 177 -4.44 -1.07 15.97
N CYS A 178 -5.72 -1.31 15.62
CA CYS A 178 -6.73 -1.71 16.59
C CYS A 178 -6.46 -3.11 17.17
N ALA A 179 -6.04 -4.05 16.33
CA ALA A 179 -5.68 -5.41 16.76
C ALA A 179 -4.48 -5.40 17.71
N ALA A 180 -3.42 -4.65 17.37
CA ALA A 180 -2.24 -4.52 18.22
C ALA A 180 -2.57 -3.87 19.57
N TYR A 181 -3.36 -2.78 19.56
CA TYR A 181 -3.78 -2.10 20.78
C TYR A 181 -4.57 -3.01 21.72
N THR A 182 -5.61 -3.69 21.22
CA THR A 182 -6.50 -4.52 22.04
C THR A 182 -5.79 -5.77 22.57
N ALA A 183 -4.92 -6.39 21.76
CA ALA A 183 -4.06 -7.49 22.20
C ALA A 183 -3.09 -7.06 23.31
N ALA A 184 -2.39 -5.93 23.12
CA ALA A 184 -1.44 -5.42 24.10
C ALA A 184 -2.11 -4.99 25.41
N LYS A 185 -3.34 -4.42 25.35
CA LYS A 185 -4.12 -4.05 26.54
C LYS A 185 -4.55 -5.24 27.39
N GLN A 186 -4.62 -6.44 26.84
CA GLN A 186 -4.84 -7.67 27.60
C GLN A 186 -3.55 -8.23 28.24
N GLY A 187 -2.40 -7.58 28.04
CA GLY A 187 -1.12 -7.94 28.66
C GLY A 187 -0.22 -8.86 27.82
N TYR A 188 -0.59 -9.16 26.57
CA TYR A 188 0.22 -10.00 25.68
C TYR A 188 1.35 -9.21 25.03
N ARG A 189 2.47 -9.89 24.75
CA ARG A 189 3.56 -9.35 23.94
C ARG A 189 3.17 -9.38 22.46
N VAL A 190 3.10 -8.21 21.85
CA VAL A 190 2.66 -8.03 20.46
C VAL A 190 3.80 -7.46 19.62
N ALA A 191 4.04 -8.05 18.45
CA ALA A 191 4.79 -7.39 17.38
C ALA A 191 3.84 -6.93 16.28
N LEU A 192 3.87 -5.65 15.94
CA LEU A 192 3.19 -5.11 14.76
C LEU A 192 4.21 -4.89 13.65
N LEU A 193 4.16 -5.74 12.61
CA LEU A 193 5.02 -5.67 11.42
C LEU A 193 4.32 -4.85 10.33
N HIS A 194 4.97 -3.80 9.84
CA HIS A 194 4.44 -2.96 8.77
C HIS A 194 5.52 -2.61 7.74
N GLU A 195 5.21 -2.75 6.45
CA GLU A 195 6.18 -2.58 5.35
C GLU A 195 6.56 -1.12 5.07
N LEU A 196 5.76 -0.15 5.52
CA LEU A 196 6.02 1.28 5.36
C LEU A 196 6.44 1.93 6.69
N GLU A 197 6.87 3.19 6.60
CA GLU A 197 7.32 4.00 7.74
C GLU A 197 6.18 4.65 8.52
N TYR A 198 4.96 4.67 7.98
CA TYR A 198 3.83 5.34 8.62
C TYR A 198 2.64 4.41 8.78
N LEU A 199 2.13 4.29 10.00
CA LEU A 199 0.92 3.54 10.29
C LEU A 199 -0.32 4.22 9.70
N GLY A 200 -1.38 3.44 9.52
CA GLY A 200 -2.69 3.89 9.02
C GLY A 200 -3.08 3.28 7.67
N GLY A 201 -2.14 2.70 6.93
CA GLY A 201 -2.40 2.18 5.58
C GLY A 201 -2.94 3.30 4.68
N ASN A 202 -4.09 3.10 4.03
CA ASN A 202 -4.70 4.16 3.23
C ASN A 202 -5.07 5.42 4.04
N ALA A 203 -5.16 5.32 5.38
CA ALA A 203 -5.39 6.47 6.28
C ALA A 203 -4.10 7.13 6.79
N SER A 204 -2.92 6.60 6.43
CA SER A 204 -1.64 7.21 6.78
C SER A 204 -1.51 8.58 6.12
N LYS A 205 -0.55 9.39 6.56
CA LYS A 205 -0.24 10.67 5.91
C LYS A 205 0.30 10.51 4.49
N GLU A 206 0.72 9.33 4.06
CA GLU A 206 1.24 9.12 2.69
C GLU A 206 0.10 9.05 1.67
N VAL A 207 -1.10 8.63 2.11
CA VAL A 207 -2.29 8.47 1.26
C VAL A 207 -3.40 9.46 1.66
N GLY A 208 -3.72 9.54 2.95
CA GLY A 208 -4.61 10.55 3.52
C GLY A 208 -6.11 10.27 3.41
N LEU A 209 -6.55 9.04 3.17
CA LEU A 209 -7.99 8.71 3.18
C LEU A 209 -8.58 8.73 4.59
N THR A 210 -9.74 9.36 4.72
CA THR A 210 -10.47 9.40 5.99
C THR A 210 -11.13 8.03 6.21
N PRO A 211 -11.06 7.44 7.42
CA PRO A 211 -11.81 6.23 7.70
C PRO A 211 -13.31 6.44 7.58
N GLU A 212 -13.93 5.82 6.58
CA GLU A 212 -15.38 5.76 6.39
C GLU A 212 -15.93 4.39 6.85
N GLY A 213 -17.26 4.27 6.96
CA GLY A 213 -17.95 3.10 7.50
C GLY A 213 -18.35 3.28 8.96
N GLN A 214 -18.55 2.19 9.69
CA GLN A 214 -18.78 2.22 11.13
C GLN A 214 -17.47 2.56 11.85
N THR A 215 -17.47 3.64 12.63
CA THR A 215 -16.38 4.02 13.52
C THR A 215 -16.87 4.13 14.96
N GLY A 216 -16.07 4.71 15.87
CA GLY A 216 -16.35 4.84 17.30
C GLY A 216 -15.12 4.59 18.17
N GLY A 217 -15.21 4.97 19.44
CA GLY A 217 -14.24 4.67 20.51
C GLY A 217 -12.78 4.59 20.07
N LEU A 218 -12.25 3.37 20.03
CA LEU A 218 -10.84 3.13 19.71
C LEU A 218 -10.46 3.46 18.26
N VAL A 219 -11.34 3.25 17.28
CA VAL A 219 -11.07 3.57 15.87
C VAL A 219 -10.89 5.07 15.70
N ASP A 220 -11.78 5.88 16.28
CA ASP A 220 -11.69 7.34 16.23
C ASP A 220 -10.45 7.83 16.98
N LYS A 221 -10.13 7.20 18.13
CA LYS A 221 -8.94 7.54 18.91
C LYS A 221 -7.64 7.33 18.12
N LEU A 222 -7.47 6.18 17.46
CA LEU A 222 -6.25 5.83 16.73
C LEU A 222 -6.13 6.57 15.38
N SER A 223 -7.25 6.80 14.70
CA SER A 223 -7.28 7.47 13.40
C SER A 223 -7.36 9.00 13.47
N ARG A 224 -7.47 9.58 14.67
CA ARG A 224 -7.44 11.02 14.87
C ARG A 224 -6.19 11.61 14.23
N ARG A 225 -6.40 12.52 13.27
CA ARG A 225 -5.34 13.25 12.58
C ARG A 225 -4.71 14.29 13.51
N LEU A 226 -3.39 14.36 13.46
CA LEU A 226 -2.55 15.31 14.16
C LEU A 226 -2.24 16.51 13.24
N GLU A 227 -1.69 17.58 13.80
CA GLU A 227 -1.37 18.80 13.04
C GLU A 227 -0.34 18.55 11.91
N ASN A 228 0.56 17.59 12.10
CA ASN A 228 1.54 17.19 11.09
C ASN A 228 0.96 16.28 9.97
N GLY A 229 -0.35 16.03 9.99
CA GLY A 229 -1.05 15.19 9.01
C GLY A 229 -1.02 13.69 9.31
N ASP A 230 -0.20 13.24 10.26
CA ASP A 230 -0.16 11.84 10.69
C ASP A 230 -1.36 11.48 11.58
N ILE A 231 -1.59 10.19 11.79
CA ILE A 231 -2.62 9.71 12.73
C ILE A 231 -2.02 9.44 14.11
N ALA A 232 -2.86 9.47 15.15
CA ALA A 232 -2.43 9.26 16.53
C ALA A 232 -1.93 7.83 16.83
N ALA A 233 -2.16 6.87 15.93
CA ALA A 233 -1.86 5.44 16.15
C ALA A 233 -0.40 5.17 16.55
N THR A 234 0.57 5.78 15.87
CA THR A 234 2.01 5.55 16.15
C THR A 234 2.36 5.92 17.59
N GLN A 235 2.01 7.13 18.03
CA GLN A 235 2.28 7.61 19.39
C GLN A 235 1.59 6.73 20.44
N ILE A 236 0.31 6.40 20.22
CA ILE A 236 -0.48 5.61 21.17
C ILE A 236 0.08 4.19 21.32
N LEU A 237 0.51 3.55 20.23
CA LEU A 237 1.04 2.19 20.27
C LEU A 237 2.45 2.13 20.84
N GLN A 238 3.29 3.14 20.58
CA GLN A 238 4.63 3.25 21.17
C GLN A 238 4.58 3.38 22.70
N ASP A 239 3.54 4.01 23.23
CA ASP A 239 3.34 4.16 24.69
C ASP A 239 2.88 2.85 25.38
N LEU A 240 2.59 1.77 24.63
CA LEU A 240 2.20 0.49 25.21
C LEU A 240 3.44 -0.38 25.49
N PRO A 241 3.72 -0.74 26.76
CA PRO A 241 4.96 -1.44 27.13
C PRO A 241 5.11 -2.86 26.55
N ASN A 242 4.01 -3.45 26.07
CA ASN A 242 3.99 -4.80 25.50
C ASN A 242 3.77 -4.80 23.97
N CYS A 243 3.88 -3.65 23.30
CA CYS A 243 3.69 -3.55 21.85
C CYS A 243 4.97 -3.03 21.19
N ASP A 244 5.66 -3.91 20.46
CA ASP A 244 6.82 -3.53 19.67
C ASP A 244 6.38 -3.20 18.23
N LEU A 245 6.72 -1.99 17.79
CA LEU A 245 6.46 -1.53 16.42
C LEU A 245 7.66 -1.80 15.52
N PHE A 246 7.41 -2.53 14.43
CA PHE A 246 8.39 -2.89 13.43
C PHE A 246 7.99 -2.28 12.08
N LEU A 247 8.35 -1.02 11.89
CA LEU A 247 8.15 -0.26 10.66
C LEU A 247 9.23 -0.61 9.63
N GLY A 248 8.91 -0.50 8.34
CA GLY A 248 9.80 -0.91 7.26
C GLY A 248 10.11 -2.42 7.27
N MET A 249 9.22 -3.26 7.79
CA MET A 249 9.35 -4.72 7.80
C MET A 249 8.36 -5.36 6.84
N HIS A 250 8.87 -5.85 5.71
CA HIS A 250 8.07 -6.52 4.69
C HIS A 250 8.12 -8.05 4.89
N VAL A 251 6.97 -8.66 5.16
CA VAL A 251 6.83 -10.12 5.35
C VAL A 251 6.80 -10.80 3.99
N PHE A 252 7.74 -11.70 3.74
CA PHE A 252 7.88 -12.40 2.45
C PHE A 252 7.83 -13.93 2.60
N ASP A 253 7.87 -14.48 3.81
CA ASP A 253 7.84 -15.93 4.04
C ASP A 253 7.08 -16.31 5.32
N VAL A 254 6.47 -17.50 5.29
CA VAL A 254 5.68 -18.10 6.38
C VAL A 254 6.16 -19.53 6.59
N HIS A 255 6.56 -19.86 7.82
CA HIS A 255 6.92 -21.22 8.20
C HIS A 255 5.80 -21.88 9.01
N THR A 256 5.25 -22.96 8.47
CA THR A 256 4.20 -23.75 9.12
C THR A 256 4.78 -24.99 9.81
N ASP A 257 3.95 -25.68 10.60
CA ASP A 257 4.24 -27.01 11.14
C ASP A 257 4.12 -28.15 10.10
N GLY A 258 4.01 -27.80 8.81
CA GLY A 258 3.73 -28.73 7.71
C GLY A 258 2.27 -29.17 7.63
N LYS A 259 1.38 -28.58 8.45
CA LYS A 259 -0.07 -28.85 8.44
C LYS A 259 -0.88 -27.57 8.32
N GLN A 260 -1.33 -27.02 9.44
CA GLN A 260 -2.36 -25.99 9.51
C GLN A 260 -2.02 -24.90 10.53
N LYS A 261 -0.77 -24.86 11.02
CA LYS A 261 -0.37 -23.88 12.04
C LYS A 261 0.86 -23.12 11.59
N ILE A 262 0.81 -21.80 11.63
CA ILE A 262 1.98 -20.94 11.45
C ILE A 262 2.81 -20.97 12.74
N ASN A 263 4.12 -21.23 12.61
CA ASN A 263 5.08 -21.14 13.71
C ASN A 263 5.79 -19.78 13.73
N SER A 264 6.10 -19.26 12.55
CA SER A 264 6.80 -17.98 12.40
C SER A 264 6.60 -17.37 11.02
N VAL A 265 6.86 -16.07 10.93
CA VAL A 265 6.97 -15.33 9.67
C VAL A 265 8.38 -14.77 9.54
N THR A 266 8.91 -14.68 8.32
CA THR A 266 10.18 -14.01 8.06
C THR A 266 9.93 -12.72 7.29
N ALA A 267 10.51 -11.64 7.80
CA ALA A 267 10.40 -10.32 7.21
C ALA A 267 11.77 -9.72 6.92
N ILE A 268 11.86 -8.95 5.85
CA ILE A 268 13.04 -8.17 5.47
C ILE A 268 12.84 -6.73 5.91
N ASN A 269 13.87 -6.14 6.52
CA ASN A 269 13.92 -4.72 6.77
C ASN A 269 14.26 -3.99 5.48
N VAL A 270 13.36 -3.13 5.01
CA VAL A 270 13.44 -2.47 3.69
C VAL A 270 14.51 -1.39 3.60
N LYS A 271 15.21 -1.07 4.70
CA LYS A 271 16.28 -0.06 4.73
C LYS A 271 17.69 -0.65 4.76
N ASN A 272 17.84 -1.88 5.24
CA ASN A 272 19.15 -2.48 5.46
C ASN A 272 19.23 -3.96 5.06
N SER A 273 18.18 -4.47 4.41
CA SER A 273 18.07 -5.85 3.92
C SER A 273 18.22 -6.93 5.00
N GLN A 274 18.20 -6.57 6.30
CA GLN A 274 18.28 -7.54 7.38
C GLN A 274 16.98 -8.35 7.48
N GLU A 275 17.12 -9.65 7.40
CA GLU A 275 16.03 -10.60 7.65
C GLU A 275 15.87 -10.83 9.15
N THR A 276 14.61 -10.88 9.60
CA THR A 276 14.24 -11.25 10.97
C THR A 276 13.07 -12.22 10.93
N THR A 277 13.16 -13.32 11.67
CA THR A 277 12.10 -14.30 11.85
C THR A 277 11.37 -13.99 13.14
N PHE A 278 10.05 -13.87 13.05
CA PHE A 278 9.17 -13.59 14.18
C PHE A 278 8.35 -14.82 14.48
N SER A 279 8.63 -15.45 15.62
CA SER A 279 7.88 -16.60 16.13
C SER A 279 6.73 -16.11 17.00
N GLY A 280 5.56 -16.72 16.80
CA GLY A 280 4.31 -16.32 17.43
C GLY A 280 3.41 -17.51 17.74
N LYS A 281 2.44 -17.32 18.63
CA LYS A 281 1.43 -18.35 18.95
C LYS A 281 0.15 -18.12 18.14
N ILE A 282 -0.27 -16.86 18.00
CA ILE A 282 -1.39 -16.42 17.16
C ILE A 282 -0.89 -15.37 16.17
N PHE A 283 -1.40 -15.41 14.95
CA PHE A 283 -1.08 -14.46 13.89
C PHE A 283 -2.36 -13.73 13.46
N ILE A 284 -2.25 -12.42 13.22
CA ILE A 284 -3.36 -11.59 12.76
C ILE A 284 -2.94 -10.94 11.44
N ASP A 285 -3.62 -11.31 10.36
CA ASP A 285 -3.40 -10.74 9.05
C ASP A 285 -4.25 -9.47 8.87
N CYS A 286 -3.58 -8.33 8.83
CA CYS A 286 -4.11 -7.00 8.55
C CYS A 286 -3.44 -6.37 7.32
N SER A 287 -2.87 -7.19 6.41
CA SER A 287 -2.08 -6.69 5.27
C SER A 287 -2.93 -6.05 4.17
N GLY A 288 -4.24 -6.30 4.18
CA GLY A 288 -5.17 -5.86 3.16
C GLY A 288 -5.18 -6.73 1.90
N ARG A 289 -4.34 -7.77 1.83
CA ARG A 289 -4.20 -8.65 0.65
C ARG A 289 -4.17 -10.15 1.00
N ALA A 290 -4.39 -10.51 2.27
CA ALA A 290 -4.32 -11.89 2.78
C ALA A 290 -2.93 -12.54 2.66
N ILE A 291 -1.87 -11.79 2.96
CA ILE A 291 -0.48 -12.23 2.71
C ILE A 291 -0.09 -13.48 3.51
N LEU A 292 -0.56 -13.61 4.76
CA LEU A 292 -0.27 -14.79 5.57
C LEU A 292 -0.97 -16.04 5.04
N GLY A 293 -2.15 -15.84 4.44
CA GLY A 293 -2.93 -16.89 3.82
C GLY A 293 -2.27 -17.36 2.53
N VAL A 294 -1.87 -16.41 1.67
CA VAL A 294 -1.17 -16.70 0.41
C VAL A 294 0.14 -17.45 0.67
N LEU A 295 1.00 -16.93 1.56
CA LEU A 295 2.27 -17.56 1.89
C LEU A 295 2.11 -18.85 2.70
N GLY A 296 1.09 -18.93 3.55
CA GLY A 296 0.76 -20.10 4.36
C GLY A 296 -0.03 -21.18 3.64
N GLY A 297 -0.45 -20.96 2.39
CA GLY A 297 -1.21 -21.91 1.59
C GLY A 297 -2.70 -22.04 1.96
N ALA A 298 -3.29 -21.04 2.61
CA ALA A 298 -4.72 -20.99 2.88
C ALA A 298 -5.52 -20.66 1.61
N ALA A 299 -6.73 -21.21 1.51
CA ALA A 299 -7.64 -20.91 0.42
C ALA A 299 -8.21 -19.49 0.54
N THR A 300 -8.36 -18.82 -0.61
CA THR A 300 -8.87 -17.46 -0.73
C THR A 300 -9.88 -17.37 -1.88
N LEU A 301 -10.84 -16.47 -1.77
CA LEU A 301 -11.61 -15.97 -2.90
C LEU A 301 -10.82 -14.91 -3.66
N PHE A 302 -10.96 -14.92 -4.99
CA PHE A 302 -10.30 -13.97 -5.88
C PHE A 302 -11.21 -13.65 -7.07
N GLY A 303 -11.24 -12.37 -7.46
CA GLY A 303 -12.06 -11.86 -8.55
C GLY A 303 -13.49 -11.48 -8.13
N GLN A 304 -14.44 -11.69 -9.04
CA GLN A 304 -15.87 -11.62 -8.79
C GLN A 304 -16.49 -13.00 -8.95
N GLU A 305 -17.21 -13.44 -7.93
CA GLU A 305 -18.07 -14.62 -8.02
C GLU A 305 -19.28 -14.32 -8.91
N SER A 306 -19.87 -15.35 -9.50
CA SER A 306 -21.08 -15.22 -10.31
C SER A 306 -22.34 -15.09 -9.45
N GLN A 307 -23.43 -14.60 -10.04
CA GLN A 307 -24.75 -14.61 -9.40
C GLN A 307 -25.15 -16.00 -8.90
N ALA A 308 -24.78 -17.05 -9.62
CA ALA A 308 -25.14 -18.43 -9.28
C ALA A 308 -24.34 -19.01 -8.10
N ASP A 309 -23.12 -18.52 -7.85
CA ASP A 309 -22.23 -19.07 -6.83
C ASP A 309 -22.77 -18.83 -5.41
N PHE A 310 -23.34 -17.64 -5.17
CA PHE A 310 -23.86 -17.22 -3.84
C PHE A 310 -25.30 -16.68 -3.87
N GLY A 311 -25.97 -16.70 -5.03
CA GLY A 311 -27.31 -16.15 -5.19
C GLY A 311 -27.37 -14.63 -5.05
N GLU A 312 -26.31 -13.92 -5.42
CA GLU A 312 -26.16 -12.47 -5.23
C GLU A 312 -26.62 -11.71 -6.47
N SER A 313 -27.58 -10.80 -6.30
CA SER A 313 -28.19 -10.08 -7.43
C SER A 313 -27.28 -9.01 -8.06
N LEU A 314 -26.30 -8.51 -7.30
CA LEU A 314 -25.36 -7.50 -7.77
C LEU A 314 -24.10 -8.10 -8.41
N ALA A 315 -23.87 -9.40 -8.26
CA ALA A 315 -22.75 -10.11 -8.87
C ALA A 315 -22.91 -10.18 -10.40
N PRO A 316 -21.80 -10.33 -11.16
CA PRO A 316 -21.87 -10.57 -12.60
C PRO A 316 -22.51 -11.94 -12.91
N GLU A 317 -23.14 -12.06 -14.08
CA GLU A 317 -23.76 -13.33 -14.51
C GLU A 317 -22.76 -14.48 -14.58
N THR A 318 -21.53 -14.18 -14.98
CA THR A 318 -20.40 -15.12 -15.05
C THR A 318 -19.27 -14.59 -14.17
N ALA A 319 -18.65 -15.48 -13.40
CA ALA A 319 -17.51 -15.13 -12.58
C ALA A 319 -16.34 -14.63 -13.45
N ASP A 320 -15.60 -13.66 -12.94
CA ASP A 320 -14.43 -13.10 -13.60
C ASP A 320 -13.29 -12.83 -12.60
N GLN A 321 -12.15 -12.36 -13.10
CA GLN A 321 -10.96 -12.09 -12.28
C GLN A 321 -10.85 -10.61 -11.89
N MET A 322 -11.91 -9.81 -12.08
CA MET A 322 -11.88 -8.40 -11.75
C MET A 322 -11.85 -8.22 -10.24
N HIS A 323 -11.03 -7.30 -9.76
CA HIS A 323 -11.05 -6.84 -8.38
C HIS A 323 -11.10 -5.32 -8.33
N HIS A 324 -11.11 -4.76 -7.13
CA HIS A 324 -11.07 -3.32 -6.96
C HIS A 324 -9.69 -2.81 -7.40
N GLY A 325 -9.69 -1.74 -8.21
CA GLY A 325 -8.45 -1.10 -8.66
C GLY A 325 -7.82 -0.27 -7.56
N ASP A 326 -6.58 0.14 -7.81
CA ASP A 326 -5.83 1.03 -6.93
C ASP A 326 -5.90 2.47 -7.43
N THR A 327 -5.57 3.42 -6.55
CA THR A 327 -5.49 4.85 -6.89
C THR A 327 -4.23 5.49 -6.35
N VAL A 328 -3.79 6.57 -6.99
CA VAL A 328 -2.73 7.46 -6.48
C VAL A 328 -3.38 8.77 -6.08
N MET A 329 -3.11 9.18 -4.85
CA MET A 329 -3.63 10.42 -4.30
C MET A 329 -2.78 11.60 -4.75
N PHE A 330 -3.41 12.71 -5.08
CA PHE A 330 -2.77 13.98 -5.40
C PHE A 330 -3.45 15.11 -4.62
N ARG A 331 -2.87 16.30 -4.61
CA ARG A 331 -3.48 17.52 -4.07
C ARG A 331 -3.18 18.67 -5.00
N THR A 332 -4.09 19.65 -5.06
CA THR A 332 -3.84 20.87 -5.83
C THR A 332 -4.05 22.11 -4.98
N GLU A 333 -3.24 23.13 -5.27
CA GLU A 333 -3.26 24.43 -4.60
C GLU A 333 -2.96 25.54 -5.62
N MET A 334 -3.47 26.76 -5.37
CA MET A 334 -3.21 27.93 -6.21
C MET A 334 -2.14 28.80 -5.56
N GLU A 335 -1.01 28.98 -6.26
CA GLU A 335 0.08 29.85 -5.83
C GLU A 335 -0.19 31.33 -6.13
N GLN A 336 0.55 32.21 -5.46
CA GLN A 336 0.50 33.66 -5.75
C GLN A 336 1.07 33.96 -7.13
N GLU A 337 2.11 33.24 -7.54
CA GLU A 337 2.84 33.44 -8.79
C GLU A 337 2.77 32.20 -9.70
N ALA A 338 3.07 32.40 -10.98
CA ALA A 338 3.10 31.30 -11.94
C ALA A 338 4.22 30.29 -11.60
N VAL A 339 3.88 29.01 -11.58
CA VAL A 339 4.82 27.91 -11.32
C VAL A 339 5.22 27.30 -12.65
N ALA A 340 6.50 27.21 -12.99
CA ALA A 340 6.92 26.50 -14.21
C ALA A 340 6.53 25.01 -14.17
N PHE A 341 6.20 24.44 -15.32
CA PHE A 341 5.99 23.00 -15.48
C PHE A 341 6.40 22.60 -16.90
N PRO A 342 7.25 21.56 -17.05
CA PRO A 342 7.76 21.14 -18.34
C PRO A 342 6.69 20.47 -19.20
N ASP A 343 6.95 20.40 -20.51
CA ASP A 343 6.12 19.61 -21.42
C ASP A 343 6.26 18.11 -21.14
N VAL A 344 5.12 17.41 -21.10
CA VAL A 344 5.03 15.99 -20.74
C VAL A 344 4.21 15.20 -21.77
N PRO A 345 4.59 15.19 -23.06
CA PRO A 345 3.83 14.51 -24.11
C PRO A 345 3.64 13.01 -23.83
N TRP A 346 4.58 12.39 -23.11
CA TRP A 346 4.50 11.01 -22.67
C TRP A 346 3.37 10.76 -21.66
N ALA A 347 3.14 11.70 -20.74
CA ALA A 347 2.04 11.64 -19.77
C ALA A 347 0.71 12.02 -20.43
N GLU A 348 0.73 13.01 -21.32
CA GLU A 348 -0.43 13.44 -22.13
C GLU A 348 -0.93 12.33 -23.04
N LYS A 349 -0.06 11.43 -23.52
CA LYS A 349 -0.47 10.22 -24.27
C LYS A 349 -1.43 9.34 -23.46
N VAL A 350 -1.19 9.20 -22.15
CA VAL A 350 -2.05 8.42 -21.23
C VAL A 350 -3.30 9.22 -20.88
N ALA A 351 -3.13 10.46 -20.42
CA ALA A 351 -4.24 11.34 -20.03
C ALA A 351 -5.17 11.74 -21.19
N LYS A 352 -4.66 11.66 -22.43
CA LYS A 352 -5.30 12.14 -23.66
C LYS A 352 -5.66 13.62 -23.51
N ASP A 353 -6.92 13.98 -23.66
CA ASP A 353 -7.45 15.34 -23.48
C ASP A 353 -8.16 15.53 -22.12
N TYR A 354 -8.03 14.58 -21.19
CA TYR A 354 -8.62 14.68 -19.86
C TYR A 354 -8.00 15.86 -19.11
N ALA A 355 -8.83 16.74 -18.55
CA ALA A 355 -8.41 17.99 -17.95
C ALA A 355 -9.31 18.35 -16.75
N ASP A 356 -9.48 17.40 -15.84
CA ASP A 356 -10.30 17.54 -14.65
C ASP A 356 -9.53 16.98 -13.46
N LEU A 357 -9.11 17.85 -12.54
CA LEU A 357 -8.39 17.50 -11.31
C LEU A 357 -9.27 17.58 -10.06
N SER A 358 -10.60 17.56 -10.23
CA SER A 358 -11.53 17.57 -9.11
C SER A 358 -11.47 16.29 -8.27
N GLY A 359 -11.85 16.43 -7.00
CA GLY A 359 -11.97 15.31 -6.08
C GLY A 359 -10.81 15.11 -5.12
N GLN A 360 -9.74 15.90 -5.17
CA GLN A 360 -8.53 15.68 -4.38
C GLN A 360 -7.97 17.00 -3.78
N ILE A 361 -8.81 17.83 -3.15
CA ILE A 361 -8.46 19.25 -2.91
C ILE A 361 -8.47 19.63 -1.44
N GLY A 362 -7.45 20.42 -1.08
CA GLY A 362 -7.22 20.96 0.25
C GLY A 362 -6.00 20.33 0.94
N PRO A 363 -5.68 20.78 2.16
CA PRO A 363 -4.58 20.26 2.97
C PRO A 363 -4.81 18.79 3.28
N ILE A 364 -3.75 18.03 3.59
CA ILE A 364 -3.81 16.56 3.79
C ILE A 364 -4.96 16.08 4.71
N THR A 365 -5.43 16.96 5.58
CA THR A 365 -6.57 16.78 6.48
C THR A 365 -7.95 16.74 5.81
N SER A 366 -8.15 17.28 4.61
CA SER A 366 -9.42 17.23 3.86
C SER A 366 -9.52 16.00 2.95
N SER A 367 -10.73 15.45 2.81
CA SER A 367 -11.06 14.38 1.86
C SER A 367 -12.09 14.88 0.84
N ASN A 368 -11.67 15.03 -0.42
CA ASN A 368 -12.44 15.51 -1.57
C ASN A 368 -12.88 16.99 -1.51
N GLY A 369 -12.75 17.71 -2.64
CA GLY A 369 -13.15 19.12 -2.78
C GLY A 369 -13.33 19.53 -4.26
N PRO A 370 -14.03 20.65 -4.54
CA PRO A 370 -14.25 21.16 -5.90
C PRO A 370 -12.92 21.62 -6.51
N GLY A 371 -12.64 21.23 -7.76
CA GLY A 371 -11.32 21.42 -8.36
C GLY A 371 -11.19 22.16 -9.65
N PRO A 372 -9.93 22.42 -10.06
CA PRO A 372 -9.61 22.94 -11.38
C PRO A 372 -10.29 22.08 -12.42
N TYR A 373 -11.20 22.71 -13.13
CA TYR A 373 -12.07 22.09 -14.08
C TYR A 373 -12.48 23.15 -15.09
N GLU A 374 -12.43 22.81 -16.37
CA GLU A 374 -12.76 23.74 -17.44
C GLU A 374 -13.29 22.98 -18.66
N ASN A 375 -14.55 22.53 -18.56
CA ASN A 375 -15.53 22.17 -19.62
C ASN A 375 -16.68 21.34 -19.02
N GLN A 376 -17.97 21.60 -19.32
CA GLN A 376 -19.19 20.91 -18.81
C GLN A 376 -18.97 19.47 -18.31
N PRO A 377 -19.48 19.09 -17.11
CA PRO A 377 -18.93 18.05 -16.26
C PRO A 377 -18.48 16.88 -17.11
N GLY A 378 -17.19 16.52 -17.04
CA GLY A 378 -16.69 15.32 -17.70
C GLY A 378 -17.68 14.19 -17.45
N PRO A 379 -17.97 13.36 -18.45
CA PRO A 379 -19.19 12.56 -18.52
C PRO A 379 -19.51 11.98 -17.16
N HIS A 380 -20.62 12.42 -16.57
CA HIS A 380 -21.22 11.74 -15.43
C HIS A 380 -21.52 10.32 -15.89
N VAL A 381 -20.62 9.38 -15.57
CA VAL A 381 -20.81 8.00 -15.99
C VAL A 381 -21.66 7.31 -14.93
N GLY A 382 -22.95 7.26 -15.23
CA GLY A 382 -24.01 6.63 -14.45
C GLY A 382 -25.36 7.24 -14.81
N PRO A 383 -26.34 6.47 -15.33
CA PRO A 383 -27.65 7.00 -15.73
C PRO A 383 -28.56 7.44 -14.56
N GLU A 384 -28.12 7.31 -13.31
CA GLU A 384 -28.90 7.74 -12.13
C GLU A 384 -27.97 8.36 -11.08
N MET A 385 -28.19 9.62 -10.74
CA MET A 385 -27.59 10.24 -9.56
C MET A 385 -28.07 9.49 -8.31
N PRO A 386 -27.19 9.09 -7.37
CA PRO A 386 -27.65 8.56 -6.10
C PRO A 386 -28.55 9.56 -5.39
N LYS A 387 -29.60 9.06 -4.76
CA LYS A 387 -30.49 9.88 -3.93
C LYS A 387 -29.69 10.46 -2.77
N PRO A 388 -30.01 11.66 -2.28
CA PRO A 388 -29.27 12.25 -1.18
C PRO A 388 -29.42 11.41 0.10
N ILE A 389 -28.34 11.31 0.88
CA ILE A 389 -28.29 10.67 2.19
C ILE A 389 -28.79 11.65 3.25
N ARG A 390 -29.70 11.20 4.11
CA ARG A 390 -30.18 11.97 5.26
C ARG A 390 -29.13 11.99 6.38
N GLN A 391 -28.71 13.18 6.77
CA GLN A 391 -27.77 13.44 7.85
C GLN A 391 -28.45 13.34 9.23
N THR A 392 -27.66 13.22 10.29
CA THR A 392 -28.13 13.17 11.68
C THR A 392 -28.84 14.45 12.13
N ASP A 393 -28.52 15.58 11.51
CA ASP A 393 -29.20 16.88 11.69
C ASP A 393 -30.49 17.03 10.86
N GLY A 394 -30.88 15.99 10.10
CA GLY A 394 -32.06 16.00 9.25
C GLY A 394 -31.85 16.60 7.85
N SER A 395 -30.66 17.11 7.53
CA SER A 395 -30.32 17.63 6.20
C SER A 395 -30.08 16.51 5.18
N TRP A 396 -30.07 16.85 3.89
CA TRP A 396 -29.87 15.92 2.78
C TRP A 396 -28.54 16.21 2.09
N LYS A 397 -27.64 15.24 2.01
CA LYS A 397 -26.35 15.37 1.31
C LYS A 397 -26.23 14.28 0.25
N ASN A 398 -26.08 14.67 -1.01
CA ASN A 398 -25.70 13.70 -2.05
C ASN A 398 -24.21 13.32 -1.84
N PRO A 399 -23.89 12.05 -1.54
CA PRO A 399 -22.49 11.63 -1.40
C PRO A 399 -21.71 11.82 -2.71
N MET A 400 -22.40 11.99 -3.84
CA MET A 400 -21.88 12.22 -5.20
C MET A 400 -21.90 13.67 -5.65
N SER A 401 -22.17 14.64 -4.78
CA SER A 401 -22.30 16.05 -5.21
C SER A 401 -21.02 16.66 -5.79
N LEU A 402 -19.87 15.96 -5.69
CA LEU A 402 -18.59 16.34 -6.25
C LEU A 402 -17.91 15.11 -6.86
N PRO A 403 -17.12 15.28 -7.95
CA PRO A 403 -16.24 14.22 -8.42
C PRO A 403 -15.31 13.78 -7.28
N LYS A 404 -15.16 12.48 -7.06
CA LYS A 404 -14.28 11.94 -6.02
C LYS A 404 -12.97 11.45 -6.61
N THR A 405 -11.90 11.56 -5.82
CA THR A 405 -10.68 10.72 -5.85
C THR A 405 -10.90 9.33 -6.46
N HIS A 406 -11.90 8.60 -5.98
CA HIS A 406 -12.17 7.19 -6.26
C HIS A 406 -12.62 6.88 -7.69
N PHE A 407 -12.79 7.88 -8.55
CA PHE A 407 -12.97 7.62 -9.98
C PHE A 407 -11.64 7.40 -10.72
N TRP A 408 -10.51 7.78 -10.12
CA TRP A 408 -9.17 7.55 -10.66
C TRP A 408 -8.69 6.17 -10.22
N GLU A 409 -8.94 5.15 -11.01
CA GLU A 409 -8.58 3.78 -10.64
C GLU A 409 -8.05 3.00 -11.84
N TYR A 410 -7.07 2.16 -11.57
CA TYR A 410 -6.46 1.25 -12.55
C TYR A 410 -6.06 -0.06 -11.88
N GLY A 411 -5.78 -1.10 -12.67
CA GLY A 411 -5.28 -2.38 -12.16
C GLY A 411 -6.36 -3.39 -11.76
N GLN A 412 -7.63 -3.18 -12.09
CA GLN A 412 -8.74 -4.10 -11.76
C GLN A 412 -8.54 -5.52 -12.31
N TRP A 413 -7.66 -5.69 -13.31
CA TRP A 413 -7.35 -6.95 -13.98
C TRP A 413 -5.88 -7.38 -13.81
N LEU A 414 -5.11 -6.68 -12.99
CA LEU A 414 -3.68 -6.89 -12.80
C LEU A 414 -3.43 -7.39 -11.37
N ASP A 415 -2.55 -8.38 -11.21
CA ASP A 415 -2.21 -8.91 -9.88
C ASP A 415 -1.37 -7.89 -9.08
N PRO A 416 -1.86 -7.32 -7.96
CA PRO A 416 -1.12 -6.35 -7.14
C PRO A 416 0.05 -6.96 -6.36
N TYR A 417 0.34 -8.26 -6.47
CA TYR A 417 1.61 -8.83 -6.03
C TYR A 417 2.69 -8.79 -7.10
N ALA A 418 2.32 -8.67 -8.38
CA ALA A 418 3.24 -8.78 -9.51
C ALA A 418 3.29 -7.53 -10.41
N SER A 419 2.29 -6.65 -10.31
CA SER A 419 2.09 -5.51 -11.23
C SER A 419 1.82 -4.21 -10.49
N LYS A 420 2.13 -4.12 -9.20
CA LYS A 420 1.79 -2.94 -8.39
C LYS A 420 2.60 -1.71 -8.83
N GLU A 421 3.86 -1.89 -9.24
CA GLU A 421 4.65 -0.77 -9.77
C GLU A 421 4.09 -0.27 -11.11
N GLU A 422 3.66 -1.18 -11.99
CA GLU A 422 3.00 -0.84 -13.26
C GLU A 422 1.70 -0.06 -13.03
N ILE A 423 0.86 -0.52 -12.09
CA ILE A 423 -0.40 0.14 -11.74
C ILE A 423 -0.12 1.59 -11.28
N ARG A 424 0.85 1.77 -10.39
CA ARG A 424 1.26 3.11 -9.93
C ARG A 424 1.75 3.97 -11.10
N ASP A 425 2.66 3.45 -11.90
CA ASP A 425 3.32 4.19 -12.97
C ASP A 425 2.30 4.68 -14.02
N HIS A 426 1.30 3.86 -14.33
CA HIS A 426 0.19 4.25 -15.22
C HIS A 426 -0.65 5.40 -14.63
N LEU A 427 -1.01 5.30 -13.34
CA LEU A 427 -1.76 6.35 -12.65
C LEU A 427 -0.96 7.66 -12.53
N LEU A 428 0.35 7.58 -12.29
CA LEU A 428 1.23 8.75 -12.29
C LEU A 428 1.21 9.46 -13.65
N CYS A 429 1.38 8.71 -14.76
CA CYS A 429 1.26 9.27 -16.11
C CYS A 429 -0.10 9.95 -16.34
N ALA A 430 -1.20 9.31 -15.94
CA ALA A 430 -2.54 9.86 -16.10
C ALA A 430 -2.72 11.18 -15.34
N ILE A 431 -2.26 11.27 -14.09
CA ILE A 431 -2.40 12.47 -13.25
C ILE A 431 -1.49 13.61 -13.77
N ILE A 432 -0.22 13.31 -14.09
CA ILE A 432 0.75 14.29 -14.60
C ILE A 432 0.27 14.86 -15.94
N GLY A 433 -0.22 14.02 -16.85
CA GLY A 433 -0.76 14.45 -18.14
C GLY A 433 -2.03 15.29 -17.97
N THR A 434 -2.91 14.92 -17.04
CA THR A 434 -4.12 15.71 -16.74
C THR A 434 -3.76 17.09 -16.17
N TYR A 435 -2.74 17.15 -15.30
CA TYR A 435 -2.24 18.42 -14.79
C TYR A 435 -1.69 19.31 -15.91
N SER A 436 -0.93 18.76 -16.85
CA SER A 436 -0.52 19.49 -18.06
C SER A 436 -1.73 20.03 -18.85
N ASN A 437 -2.72 19.18 -19.10
CA ASN A 437 -3.91 19.55 -19.88
C ASN A 437 -4.72 20.67 -19.24
N VAL A 438 -4.93 20.64 -17.92
CA VAL A 438 -5.62 21.71 -17.17
C VAL A 438 -4.89 23.04 -17.37
N ARG A 439 -3.55 23.03 -17.25
CA ARG A 439 -2.72 24.23 -17.43
C ARG A 439 -2.77 24.78 -18.85
N LYS A 440 -2.85 23.91 -19.86
CA LYS A 440 -2.93 24.29 -21.28
C LYS A 440 -4.30 24.86 -21.67
N LYS A 441 -5.40 24.43 -21.02
CA LYS A 441 -6.77 24.91 -21.33
C LYS A 441 -7.04 26.35 -20.88
N ALA A 442 -6.66 26.70 -19.65
CA ALA A 442 -6.67 28.09 -19.16
C ALA A 442 -5.33 28.49 -18.57
N PRO A 443 -4.36 28.86 -19.41
CA PRO A 443 -3.03 29.24 -18.95
C PRO A 443 -3.07 30.44 -17.99
N GLU A 444 -3.91 31.43 -18.23
CA GLU A 444 -4.01 32.61 -17.36
C GLU A 444 -4.48 32.28 -15.95
N LYS A 445 -5.33 31.25 -15.81
CA LYS A 445 -5.83 30.80 -14.52
C LYS A 445 -4.88 29.80 -13.87
N TYR A 446 -4.48 28.76 -14.60
CA TYR A 446 -3.85 27.57 -14.02
C TYR A 446 -2.33 27.52 -14.15
N ARG A 447 -1.66 28.52 -14.73
CA ARG A 447 -0.19 28.64 -14.62
C ARG A 447 0.31 28.73 -13.16
N LYS A 448 -0.55 29.16 -12.23
CA LYS A 448 -0.27 29.21 -10.79
C LYS A 448 -0.68 27.94 -10.04
N LEU A 449 -1.25 26.96 -10.73
CA LEU A 449 -1.69 25.72 -10.10
C LEU A 449 -0.46 24.89 -9.72
N LEU A 450 -0.34 24.50 -8.45
CA LEU A 450 0.62 23.53 -7.95
C LEU A 450 -0.09 22.20 -7.71
N THR A 451 0.60 21.09 -8.00
CA THR A 451 0.13 19.74 -7.70
C THR A 451 1.15 19.04 -6.81
N TYR A 452 0.65 18.37 -5.78
CA TYR A 452 1.39 17.42 -4.96
C TYR A 452 0.89 16.02 -5.30
N LEU A 453 1.79 15.05 -5.42
CA LEU A 453 1.44 13.70 -5.87
C LEU A 453 2.05 12.70 -4.89
N ALA A 454 1.20 11.89 -4.27
CA ALA A 454 1.66 10.76 -3.47
C ALA A 454 2.38 9.76 -4.38
N ASN A 455 3.45 9.15 -3.89
CA ASN A 455 4.07 8.00 -4.54
C ASN A 455 3.57 6.67 -3.96
N VAL A 456 2.83 6.71 -2.84
CA VAL A 456 2.23 5.52 -2.21
C VAL A 456 0.86 5.23 -2.82
N LEU A 457 0.67 3.98 -3.25
CA LEU A 457 -0.60 3.50 -3.78
C LEU A 457 -1.63 3.32 -2.67
N ALA A 458 -2.80 3.90 -2.86
CA ALA A 458 -3.98 3.55 -2.07
C ALA A 458 -4.57 2.26 -2.65
N THR A 459 -4.49 1.18 -1.88
CA THR A 459 -4.85 -0.15 -2.40
C THR A 459 -6.34 -0.43 -2.28
N GLY A 460 -6.92 -1.05 -3.31
CA GLY A 460 -8.28 -1.60 -3.34
C GLY A 460 -8.40 -2.94 -2.60
N ALA A 461 -9.61 -3.52 -2.60
CA ALA A 461 -9.85 -4.91 -2.20
C ALA A 461 -9.38 -5.89 -3.30
N PHE A 462 -8.76 -7.00 -2.90
CA PHE A 462 -8.12 -7.95 -3.82
C PHE A 462 -8.53 -9.41 -3.55
N ARG A 463 -7.94 -10.04 -2.54
CA ARG A 463 -8.24 -11.41 -2.10
C ARG A 463 -8.94 -11.38 -0.75
N ASN A 464 -9.90 -12.29 -0.58
CA ASN A 464 -10.59 -12.50 0.69
C ASN A 464 -10.28 -13.91 1.22
N TYR A 465 -10.04 -14.05 2.51
CA TYR A 465 -9.89 -15.38 3.12
C TYR A 465 -11.15 -16.24 2.93
N LEU A 466 -10.99 -17.56 2.84
CA LEU A 466 -12.06 -18.48 3.21
C LEU A 466 -12.00 -18.75 4.73
N GLY A 467 -13.03 -18.28 5.44
CA GLY A 467 -13.34 -18.67 6.81
C GLY A 467 -14.37 -19.80 6.82
N ASP A 468 -14.89 -20.15 8.00
CA ASP A 468 -15.98 -21.13 8.08
C ASP A 468 -17.32 -20.59 7.58
N TYR A 469 -17.36 -19.30 7.24
CA TYR A 469 -18.48 -18.67 6.59
C TYR A 469 -17.99 -17.53 5.71
N VAL A 470 -18.59 -17.41 4.54
CA VAL A 470 -18.39 -16.30 3.61
C VAL A 470 -19.59 -15.38 3.75
N LEU A 471 -19.38 -14.14 4.20
CA LEU A 471 -20.45 -13.15 4.28
C LEU A 471 -20.91 -12.74 2.87
N THR A 472 -22.24 -12.68 2.66
CA THR A 472 -22.84 -12.38 1.35
C THR A 472 -23.65 -11.08 1.34
N GLU A 473 -23.98 -10.58 0.14
CA GLU A 473 -24.94 -9.53 -0.15
C GLU A 473 -26.29 -9.82 0.52
N ASN A 474 -26.75 -11.06 0.41
CA ASN A 474 -28.03 -11.50 0.94
C ASN A 474 -28.07 -11.38 2.47
N ASP A 475 -26.99 -11.80 3.14
CA ASP A 475 -26.88 -11.67 4.59
C ASP A 475 -26.97 -10.22 5.05
N ILE A 476 -26.28 -9.36 4.32
CA ILE A 476 -26.21 -7.93 4.59
C ILE A 476 -27.57 -7.26 4.35
N ARG A 477 -28.31 -7.64 3.29
CA ARG A 477 -29.62 -7.07 2.97
C ARG A 477 -30.72 -7.56 3.91
N GLN A 478 -30.68 -8.84 4.27
CA GLN A 478 -31.71 -9.48 5.09
C GLN A 478 -31.48 -9.29 6.59
N HIS A 479 -30.34 -8.71 6.97
CA HIS A 479 -29.91 -8.61 8.36
C HIS A 479 -29.89 -9.98 9.05
N THR A 480 -29.29 -10.97 8.37
CA THR A 480 -29.23 -12.35 8.85
C THR A 480 -28.73 -12.39 10.29
N ALA A 481 -29.48 -13.05 11.16
CA ALA A 481 -29.10 -13.23 12.55
C ALA A 481 -28.08 -14.37 12.65
N PHE A 482 -26.89 -14.06 13.18
CA PHE A 482 -25.85 -15.06 13.43
C PHE A 482 -25.68 -15.29 14.94
N PRO A 483 -25.61 -16.56 15.40
CA PRO A 483 -25.37 -16.85 16.82
C PRO A 483 -24.01 -16.31 17.29
N ASP A 484 -23.06 -16.21 16.36
CA ASP A 484 -21.72 -15.69 16.55
C ASP A 484 -21.48 -14.31 15.95
N ALA A 485 -22.53 -13.51 15.72
CA ALA A 485 -22.42 -12.10 15.39
C ALA A 485 -21.55 -11.36 16.43
N ILE A 486 -20.54 -10.62 15.97
CA ILE A 486 -19.56 -9.98 16.87
C ILE A 486 -19.16 -8.56 16.45
N VAL A 487 -19.17 -8.24 15.16
CA VAL A 487 -18.93 -6.87 14.67
C VAL A 487 -20.19 -6.31 14.08
N THR A 488 -20.46 -5.04 14.36
CA THR A 488 -21.49 -4.26 13.69
C THR A 488 -20.82 -3.36 12.66
N ASN A 489 -21.19 -3.48 11.40
CA ASN A 489 -20.70 -2.65 10.30
C ASN A 489 -21.85 -1.84 9.68
N ALA A 490 -21.49 -0.80 8.95
CA ALA A 490 -22.43 0.03 8.21
C ALA A 490 -21.86 0.46 6.85
N GLY A 491 -22.73 0.94 5.98
CA GLY A 491 -22.37 1.45 4.66
C GLY A 491 -23.19 0.86 3.51
N ALA A 492 -23.14 1.56 2.37
CA ALA A 492 -23.69 1.09 1.11
C ALA A 492 -22.74 0.10 0.44
N PHE A 493 -23.24 -0.65 -0.56
CA PHE A 493 -22.36 -1.39 -1.46
C PHE A 493 -21.71 -0.39 -2.43
N CYS A 494 -20.38 -0.40 -2.46
CA CYS A 494 -19.56 0.54 -3.21
C CYS A 494 -18.83 -0.22 -4.33
N LEU A 495 -19.48 -0.33 -5.49
CA LEU A 495 -19.07 -1.21 -6.59
C LEU A 495 -18.42 -0.42 -7.72
N HIS A 496 -17.21 -0.82 -8.09
CA HIS A 496 -16.34 -0.11 -9.02
C HIS A 496 -16.22 -0.92 -10.29
N TYR A 497 -16.58 -0.32 -11.44
CA TYR A 497 -16.54 -0.99 -12.72
C TYR A 497 -15.57 -0.25 -13.66
N PRO A 498 -14.51 -0.92 -14.14
CA PRO A 498 -13.60 -0.36 -15.13
C PRO A 498 -14.30 -0.19 -16.48
N GLY A 499 -13.56 0.26 -17.50
CA GLY A 499 -14.07 0.30 -18.87
C GLY A 499 -14.66 1.64 -19.28
N ASN A 500 -14.14 2.75 -18.75
CA ASN A 500 -14.37 4.03 -19.40
C ASN A 500 -13.84 3.95 -20.85
N PRO A 501 -14.66 4.27 -21.87
CA PRO A 501 -14.31 4.00 -23.27
C PRO A 501 -13.14 4.86 -23.77
N LYS A 502 -12.83 5.96 -23.08
CA LYS A 502 -11.79 6.90 -23.48
C LYS A 502 -10.63 6.95 -22.50
N TYR A 503 -10.84 6.78 -21.21
CA TYR A 503 -9.81 6.98 -20.18
C TYR A 503 -9.69 5.74 -19.29
N ASP A 504 -8.77 4.83 -19.57
CA ASP A 504 -8.62 3.56 -18.85
C ASP A 504 -8.28 3.70 -17.35
N PHE A 505 -7.67 4.83 -16.97
CA PHE A 505 -7.41 5.25 -15.58
C PHE A 505 -8.66 5.82 -14.88
N ARG A 506 -9.83 5.76 -15.54
CA ARG A 506 -11.12 6.17 -15.00
C ARG A 506 -12.07 4.99 -14.98
N LEU A 507 -12.87 4.93 -13.92
CA LEU A 507 -14.00 3.99 -13.88
C LEU A 507 -14.98 4.27 -15.03
N GLY A 508 -15.46 3.19 -15.65
CA GLY A 508 -16.57 3.22 -16.59
C GLY A 508 -17.90 3.36 -15.88
N ASN A 509 -18.03 2.85 -14.65
CA ASN A 509 -19.19 3.08 -13.81
C ASN A 509 -18.80 2.93 -12.34
N TRP A 510 -19.48 3.67 -11.47
CA TRP A 510 -19.40 3.48 -10.04
C TRP A 510 -20.81 3.41 -9.48
N LYS A 511 -21.19 2.24 -8.95
CA LYS A 511 -22.53 2.03 -8.39
C LYS A 511 -22.45 2.12 -6.87
N TRP A 512 -23.09 3.14 -6.34
CA TRP A 512 -23.39 3.28 -4.92
C TRP A 512 -24.78 2.71 -4.65
N VAL A 513 -24.84 1.46 -4.20
CA VAL A 513 -26.13 0.80 -3.94
C VAL A 513 -26.53 1.04 -2.50
N GLU A 514 -27.41 2.02 -2.31
CA GLU A 514 -28.03 2.29 -1.01
C GLU A 514 -28.82 1.06 -0.53
N ARG A 515 -28.81 0.89 0.79
CA ARG A 515 -29.56 -0.15 1.49
C ARG A 515 -30.70 0.51 2.27
N ASP A 516 -31.02 0.00 3.45
CA ASP A 516 -32.04 0.50 4.36
C ASP A 516 -31.48 1.41 5.46
N PHE A 517 -30.21 1.84 5.32
CA PHE A 517 -29.47 2.66 6.29
C PHE A 517 -29.30 2.02 7.68
N LYS A 518 -29.60 0.72 7.81
CA LYS A 518 -29.40 -0.01 9.05
C LYS A 518 -28.02 -0.68 9.04
N PRO A 519 -27.39 -0.81 10.22
CA PRO A 519 -26.16 -1.59 10.34
C PRO A 519 -26.44 -3.08 10.10
N TYR A 520 -25.40 -3.84 9.77
CA TYR A 520 -25.42 -5.29 9.62
C TYR A 520 -24.35 -5.91 10.53
N THR A 521 -24.50 -7.20 10.82
CA THR A 521 -23.52 -7.90 11.67
C THR A 521 -22.61 -8.80 10.84
N VAL A 522 -21.35 -8.89 11.25
CA VAL A 522 -20.37 -9.84 10.73
C VAL A 522 -20.19 -10.95 11.78
N PRO A 523 -20.40 -12.23 11.41
CA PRO A 523 -20.18 -13.34 12.32
C PRO A 523 -18.68 -13.58 12.50
N PHE A 524 -18.28 -14.03 13.69
CA PHE A 524 -16.87 -14.20 14.05
C PHE A 524 -16.12 -15.16 13.13
N ARG A 525 -16.83 -16.17 12.61
CA ARG A 525 -16.32 -17.13 11.62
C ARG A 525 -15.90 -16.55 10.26
N CYS A 526 -16.16 -15.27 10.00
CA CYS A 526 -15.59 -14.54 8.86
C CYS A 526 -14.21 -13.92 9.15
N LEU A 527 -13.77 -13.90 10.42
CA LEU A 527 -12.57 -13.18 10.89
C LEU A 527 -11.37 -14.10 11.17
N TYR A 528 -11.39 -15.34 10.68
CA TYR A 528 -10.27 -16.27 10.75
C TYR A 528 -10.20 -17.16 9.52
N SER A 529 -9.03 -17.77 9.28
CA SER A 529 -8.83 -18.74 8.21
C SER A 529 -9.46 -20.09 8.56
N ALA A 530 -10.18 -20.70 7.62
CA ALA A 530 -10.67 -22.07 7.78
C ALA A 530 -9.53 -23.10 7.81
N ASP A 531 -8.44 -22.83 7.09
CA ASP A 531 -7.30 -23.73 6.89
C ASP A 531 -6.19 -23.54 7.92
N LEU A 532 -5.91 -22.29 8.31
CA LEU A 532 -4.85 -21.96 9.25
C LEU A 532 -5.41 -21.74 10.66
N THR A 533 -5.23 -22.75 11.51
CA THR A 533 -5.82 -22.88 12.86
C THR A 533 -5.45 -21.79 13.86
N ASN A 534 -4.43 -20.98 13.60
CA ASN A 534 -3.98 -19.89 14.46
C ASN A 534 -3.88 -18.53 13.75
N VAL A 535 -4.60 -18.35 12.64
CA VAL A 535 -4.65 -17.11 11.87
C VAL A 535 -6.02 -16.45 11.96
N LEU A 536 -6.05 -15.24 12.49
CA LEU A 536 -7.17 -14.30 12.41
C LEU A 536 -6.94 -13.31 11.25
N CYS A 537 -7.99 -12.71 10.72
CA CYS A 537 -7.90 -11.68 9.69
C CYS A 537 -8.85 -10.51 9.97
N ALA A 538 -8.40 -9.29 9.64
CA ALA A 538 -9.19 -8.07 9.82
C ALA A 538 -8.91 -7.04 8.73
N GLY A 539 -9.96 -6.35 8.29
CA GLY A 539 -9.89 -5.38 7.21
C GLY A 539 -10.62 -5.85 5.95
N LYS A 540 -10.13 -5.42 4.78
CA LYS A 540 -10.82 -5.64 3.50
C LYS A 540 -10.82 -7.09 3.01
N HIS A 541 -9.93 -7.93 3.54
CA HIS A 541 -9.67 -9.30 3.11
C HIS A 541 -10.27 -10.36 4.05
N ILE A 542 -11.21 -9.99 4.92
CA ILE A 542 -11.98 -10.96 5.72
C ILE A 542 -12.85 -11.84 4.81
N SER A 543 -13.44 -12.91 5.34
CA SER A 543 -14.23 -13.84 4.53
C SER A 543 -15.58 -13.27 4.11
N ALA A 544 -15.64 -12.79 2.87
CA ALA A 544 -16.80 -12.18 2.24
C ALA A 544 -16.73 -12.36 0.72
N THR A 545 -17.88 -12.43 0.05
CA THR A 545 -17.98 -12.36 -1.42
C THR A 545 -17.50 -11.00 -1.93
N HIS A 546 -17.26 -10.86 -3.24
CA HIS A 546 -16.92 -9.57 -3.84
C HIS A 546 -17.95 -8.48 -3.51
N ILE A 547 -19.24 -8.80 -3.61
CA ILE A 547 -20.31 -7.84 -3.35
C ILE A 547 -20.34 -7.42 -1.88
N ALA A 548 -20.28 -8.38 -0.95
CA ALA A 548 -20.22 -8.07 0.48
C ALA A 548 -18.93 -7.30 0.85
N SER A 549 -17.79 -7.68 0.28
CA SER A 549 -16.50 -7.02 0.48
C SER A 549 -16.56 -5.54 0.09
N SER A 550 -17.35 -5.17 -0.92
CA SER A 550 -17.53 -3.78 -1.37
C SER A 550 -17.99 -2.80 -0.27
N THR A 551 -18.64 -3.29 0.79
CA THR A 551 -19.03 -2.49 1.98
C THR A 551 -18.16 -2.79 3.19
N VAL A 552 -17.74 -4.04 3.37
CA VAL A 552 -16.89 -4.47 4.50
C VAL A 552 -15.51 -3.81 4.44
N LYS A 553 -14.99 -3.54 3.23
CA LYS A 553 -13.64 -2.97 2.99
C LYS A 553 -13.40 -1.57 3.52
N LEU A 554 -14.45 -0.85 3.92
CA LEU A 554 -14.33 0.52 4.43
C LEU A 554 -13.40 0.52 5.67
N ILE A 555 -12.49 1.50 5.72
CA ILE A 555 -11.40 1.51 6.71
C ILE A 555 -11.93 1.49 8.16
N GLY A 556 -13.03 2.20 8.43
CA GLY A 556 -13.70 2.20 9.73
C GLY A 556 -14.23 0.83 10.12
N ASN A 557 -14.98 0.18 9.21
CA ASN A 557 -15.46 -1.20 9.37
C ASN A 557 -14.29 -2.16 9.67
N GLY A 558 -13.18 -2.01 8.93
CA GLY A 558 -11.95 -2.76 9.16
C GLY A 558 -11.35 -2.55 10.55
N GLY A 559 -11.40 -1.31 11.07
CA GLY A 559 -11.01 -0.98 12.44
C GLY A 559 -11.79 -1.78 13.48
N GLN A 560 -13.11 -1.91 13.28
CA GLN A 560 -13.98 -2.71 14.15
C GLN A 560 -13.58 -4.19 14.14
N HIS A 561 -13.25 -4.76 12.96
CA HIS A 561 -12.69 -6.12 12.88
C HIS A 561 -11.40 -6.24 13.69
N GLY A 562 -10.51 -5.25 13.58
CA GLY A 562 -9.25 -5.18 14.32
C GLY A 562 -9.43 -5.30 15.83
N ILE A 563 -10.40 -4.57 16.39
CA ILE A 563 -10.75 -4.61 17.82
C ILE A 563 -11.11 -6.04 18.24
N VAL A 564 -11.96 -6.72 17.45
CA VAL A 564 -12.39 -8.08 17.75
C VAL A 564 -11.25 -9.07 17.65
N VAL A 565 -10.47 -9.06 16.58
CA VAL A 565 -9.44 -10.07 16.38
C VAL A 565 -8.27 -9.92 17.36
N GLY A 566 -7.90 -8.69 17.75
CA GLY A 566 -6.90 -8.49 18.79
C GLY A 566 -7.38 -8.97 20.16
N THR A 567 -8.66 -8.75 20.47
CA THR A 567 -9.30 -9.31 21.68
C THR A 567 -9.36 -10.84 21.63
N ALA A 568 -9.80 -11.39 20.50
CA ALA A 568 -9.90 -12.82 20.28
C ALA A 568 -8.55 -13.54 20.36
N ALA A 569 -7.47 -12.95 19.84
CA ALA A 569 -6.13 -13.51 19.93
C ALA A 569 -5.70 -13.69 21.39
N GLY A 570 -5.94 -12.69 22.23
CA GLY A 570 -5.67 -12.78 23.67
C GLY A 570 -6.51 -13.85 24.37
N LEU A 571 -7.80 -13.98 24.02
CA LEU A 571 -8.65 -15.04 24.57
C LEU A 571 -8.24 -16.44 24.11
N CYS A 572 -7.82 -16.60 22.85
CA CYS A 572 -7.29 -17.86 22.32
C CYS A 572 -6.09 -18.32 23.15
N LEU A 573 -5.18 -17.40 23.48
CA LEU A 573 -4.01 -17.69 24.31
C LEU A 573 -4.39 -18.00 25.77
N LYS A 574 -5.30 -17.22 26.35
CA LYS A 574 -5.78 -17.41 27.74
C LYS A 574 -6.36 -18.80 27.96
N TYR A 575 -7.09 -19.32 26.96
CA TYR A 575 -7.76 -20.61 27.06
C TYR A 575 -7.05 -21.76 26.34
N GLY A 576 -5.97 -21.48 25.60
CA GLY A 576 -5.26 -22.49 24.81
C GLY A 576 -6.12 -23.11 23.69
N ILE A 577 -6.95 -22.29 23.04
CA ILE A 577 -7.91 -22.73 22.00
C ILE A 577 -7.68 -22.00 20.68
N SER A 578 -8.13 -22.61 19.58
CA SER A 578 -8.13 -21.97 18.26
C SER A 578 -9.21 -20.87 18.15
N PRO A 579 -9.10 -19.94 17.17
CA PRO A 579 -10.18 -19.00 16.85
C PRO A 579 -11.52 -19.70 16.60
N ARG A 580 -11.53 -20.78 15.83
CA ARG A 580 -12.73 -21.60 15.60
C ARG A 580 -13.39 -22.05 16.91
N GLU A 581 -12.61 -22.59 17.84
CA GLU A 581 -13.11 -23.03 19.14
C GLU A 581 -13.56 -21.85 20.03
N LEU A 582 -12.89 -20.70 19.96
CA LEU A 582 -13.31 -19.48 20.64
C LEU A 582 -14.72 -19.07 20.18
N GLY A 583 -14.98 -19.07 18.87
CA GLY A 583 -16.30 -18.76 18.30
C GLY A 583 -17.40 -19.70 18.77
N LEU A 584 -17.08 -20.99 18.93
CA LEU A 584 -18.03 -22.01 19.38
C LEU A 584 -18.28 -21.98 20.89
N LYS A 585 -17.25 -21.74 21.70
CA LYS A 585 -17.28 -21.98 23.15
C LYS A 585 -17.34 -20.70 23.99
N LYS A 586 -16.92 -19.56 23.43
CA LYS A 586 -16.57 -18.34 24.19
C LYS A 586 -16.99 -17.03 23.52
N ILE A 587 -17.87 -17.06 22.52
CA ILE A 587 -18.29 -15.85 21.80
C ILE A 587 -18.88 -14.77 22.73
N GLN A 588 -19.59 -15.17 23.79
CA GLN A 588 -20.17 -14.23 24.74
C GLN A 588 -19.08 -13.48 25.53
N GLN A 589 -18.03 -14.19 25.94
CA GLN A 589 -16.90 -13.55 26.60
C GLN A 589 -16.14 -12.63 25.65
N LEU A 590 -16.01 -13.01 24.37
CA LEU A 590 -15.41 -12.13 23.37
C LEU A 590 -16.20 -10.83 23.23
N ARG A 591 -17.54 -10.87 23.23
CA ARG A 591 -18.39 -9.66 23.23
C ARG A 591 -18.08 -8.77 24.43
N GLU A 592 -18.16 -9.33 25.64
CA GLU A 592 -17.93 -8.62 26.89
C GLU A 592 -16.54 -7.96 26.96
N GLU A 593 -15.49 -8.65 26.48
CA GLU A 593 -14.13 -8.11 26.47
C GLU A 593 -13.91 -7.08 25.35
N THR A 594 -14.76 -7.04 24.32
CA THR A 594 -14.71 -6.01 23.26
C THR A 594 -15.52 -4.75 23.56
N ASP A 595 -16.57 -4.84 24.39
CA ASP A 595 -17.49 -3.74 24.70
C ASP A 595 -16.83 -2.41 25.11
N PRO A 596 -15.73 -2.40 25.88
CA PRO A 596 -15.07 -1.15 26.28
C PRO A 596 -14.44 -0.35 25.14
N TYR A 597 -14.28 -0.92 23.94
CA TYR A 597 -13.58 -0.26 22.83
C TYR A 597 -14.50 0.44 21.82
N TRP A 598 -15.81 0.21 21.89
CA TRP A 598 -16.78 0.73 20.93
C TRP A 598 -17.12 2.22 21.09
N ASN A 599 -17.10 2.71 22.34
CA ASN A 599 -17.59 4.05 22.70
C ASN A 599 -16.46 5.05 22.99
#